data_AF-A0A5C4N8Z9-F1
#
_entry.id   AF-A0A5C4N8Z9-F1
#
_cell.length_a   1.000
_cell.length_b   1.000
_cell.length_c   1.000
_cell.angle_alpha   90.00
_cell.angle_beta   90.00
_cell.angle_gamma   90.00
#
_symmetry.space_group_name_H-M   'P 1'
#
loop_
_entity.id
_entity.type
_entity.pdbx_description
1 polymer ?
#
loop_
_entity_poly.entity_id
_entity_poly.type
_entity_poly.pdbx_seq_one_letter_code
_entity_poly.pdbx_strand_id
1 'polypeptide(L)'
;MATTIKKQTTPKRQRTKNLKVRFGDVTVSSEKPPTEMVTVNVKRSREVLQRFVDNVSKPGVTLRIKKSTPQYSVAEDDPDVFVRLMDQRVERGRFVNGSFVLIE
;
A
#
# COMPACT_ATOMS: atom_id res chain seq x y z
N MET A 1 22.33 -7.19 -44.11
CA MET A 1 21.37 -6.23 -43.52
C MET A 1 21.57 -6.24 -42.02
N ALA A 2 22.08 -5.14 -41.44
CA ALA A 2 22.39 -5.03 -40.01
C ALA A 2 21.52 -3.92 -39.42
N THR A 3 20.65 -4.28 -38.47
CA THR A 3 19.71 -3.35 -37.84
C THR A 3 20.36 -2.69 -36.63
N THR A 4 20.59 -1.38 -36.74
CA THR A 4 21.13 -0.50 -35.70
C THR A 4 20.12 -0.30 -34.56
N ILE A 5 20.47 -0.73 -33.35
CA ILE A 5 19.71 -0.45 -32.13
C ILE A 5 20.11 0.92 -31.61
N LYS A 6 19.19 1.88 -31.61
CA LYS A 6 19.38 3.22 -31.02
C LYS A 6 19.50 3.10 -29.50
N LYS A 7 20.67 3.44 -28.94
CA LYS A 7 20.89 3.58 -27.50
C LYS A 7 19.98 4.70 -26.97
N GLN A 8 19.04 4.36 -26.09
CA GLN A 8 18.32 5.33 -25.28
C GLN A 8 19.31 5.98 -24.29
N THR A 9 19.46 7.29 -24.40
CA THR A 9 20.28 8.12 -23.53
C THR A 9 19.62 8.23 -22.16
N THR A 10 20.29 7.70 -21.13
CA THR A 10 19.91 7.83 -19.73
C THR A 10 20.03 9.30 -19.30
N PRO A 11 19.01 9.92 -18.69
CA PRO A 11 19.09 11.31 -18.24
C PRO A 11 20.13 11.45 -17.12
N LYS A 12 20.89 12.55 -17.20
CA LYS A 12 22.01 12.93 -16.33
C LYS A 12 21.58 12.92 -14.85
N ARG A 13 22.26 12.10 -14.03
CA ARG A 13 21.96 11.86 -12.60
C ARG A 13 22.10 13.16 -11.79
N GLN A 14 20.99 13.85 -11.52
CA GLN A 14 20.94 14.94 -10.55
C GLN A 14 20.98 14.34 -9.14
N ARG A 15 21.84 14.87 -8.26
CA ARG A 15 21.97 14.42 -6.85
C ARG A 15 20.66 14.68 -6.11
N THR A 16 19.83 13.65 -5.97
CA THR A 16 18.59 13.70 -5.19
C THR A 16 18.90 13.50 -3.71
N LYS A 17 18.20 14.23 -2.83
CA LYS A 17 18.29 14.03 -1.38
C LYS A 17 17.83 12.59 -1.07
N ASN A 18 18.65 11.82 -0.37
CA ASN A 18 18.29 10.47 0.05
C ASN A 18 17.07 10.52 0.97
N LEU A 19 16.03 9.76 0.63
CA LEU A 19 14.87 9.53 1.47
C LEU A 19 15.20 8.39 2.43
N LYS A 20 15.06 8.64 3.73
CA LYS A 20 15.15 7.60 4.77
C LYS A 20 13.74 7.32 5.28
N VAL A 21 13.33 6.06 5.25
CA VAL A 21 12.05 5.58 5.79
C VAL A 21 12.35 4.52 6.84
N ARG A 22 11.79 4.69 8.04
CA ARG A 22 11.95 3.75 9.15
C ARG A 22 10.74 2.82 9.23
N PHE A 23 10.97 1.53 9.24
CA PHE A 23 9.99 0.46 9.43
C PHE A 23 10.35 -0.30 10.71
N GLY A 24 9.72 0.05 11.84
CA GLY A 24 10.12 -0.47 13.15
C GLY A 24 11.58 -0.13 13.45
N ASP A 25 12.45 -1.14 13.54
CA ASP A 25 13.89 -0.95 13.78
C ASP A 25 14.73 -0.85 12.50
N VAL A 26 14.14 -1.06 11.32
CA VAL A 26 14.86 -1.03 10.04
C VAL A 26 14.75 0.35 9.41
N THR A 27 15.88 0.96 9.03
CA THR A 27 15.90 2.20 8.24
C THR A 27 16.32 1.90 6.81
N VAL A 28 15.42 2.13 5.86
CA VAL A 28 15.67 2.01 4.43
C VAL A 28 16.04 3.39 3.89
N SER A 29 17.20 3.50 3.25
CA SER A 29 17.65 4.74 2.58
C SER A 29 17.64 4.52 1.08
N SER A 30 16.91 5.34 0.34
CA SER A 30 16.88 5.30 -1.12
C SER A 30 17.00 6.70 -1.71
N GLU A 31 17.38 6.78 -2.99
CA GLU A 31 17.27 8.05 -3.73
C GLU A 31 15.79 8.47 -3.78
N LYS A 32 15.50 9.76 -3.53
CA LYS A 32 14.13 10.28 -3.65
C LYS A 32 13.70 10.23 -5.12
N PRO A 33 12.56 9.61 -5.46
CA PRO A 33 12.08 9.57 -6.83
C PRO A 33 11.75 10.99 -7.33
N PRO A 34 11.91 11.26 -8.64
CA PRO A 34 11.52 12.53 -9.24
C PRO A 34 10.04 12.83 -9.00
N THR A 35 9.69 14.09 -8.73
CA THR A 35 8.31 14.50 -8.42
C THR A 35 7.34 14.10 -9.54
N GLU A 36 7.75 14.20 -10.79
CA GLU A 36 6.96 13.80 -11.97
C GLU A 36 6.62 12.30 -11.98
N MET A 37 7.56 11.45 -11.55
CA MET A 37 7.32 10.02 -11.46
C MET A 37 6.32 9.70 -10.34
N VAL A 38 6.40 10.42 -9.22
CA VAL A 38 5.45 10.29 -8.11
C VAL A 38 4.04 10.69 -8.57
N THR A 39 3.88 11.82 -9.26
CA THR A 39 2.55 12.27 -9.71
C THR A 39 1.93 11.30 -10.72
N VAL A 40 2.72 10.77 -11.66
CA VAL A 40 2.25 9.74 -12.61
C VAL A 40 1.79 8.47 -11.88
N ASN A 41 2.59 7.98 -10.93
CA ASN A 41 2.24 6.77 -10.17
C ASN A 41 0.98 6.97 -9.32
N VAL A 42 0.85 8.12 -8.68
CA VAL A 42 -0.33 8.47 -7.90
C VAL A 42 -1.57 8.55 -8.78
N LYS A 43 -1.48 9.20 -9.96
CA LYS A 43 -2.59 9.29 -10.92
C LYS A 43 -3.03 7.89 -11.38
N ARG A 44 -2.08 7.06 -11.78
CA ARG A 44 -2.36 5.68 -12.22
C ARG A 44 -3.01 4.84 -11.11
N SER A 45 -2.52 5.00 -9.88
CA SER A 45 -3.08 4.29 -8.72
C SER A 45 -4.52 4.72 -8.45
N ARG A 46 -4.80 6.03 -8.54
CA ARG A 46 -6.16 6.59 -8.41
C ARG A 46 -7.11 6.08 -9.47
N GLU A 47 -6.68 6.02 -10.73
CA GLU A 47 -7.52 5.50 -11.83
C GLU A 47 -7.90 4.02 -11.61
N VAL A 48 -6.95 3.21 -11.15
CA VAL A 48 -7.20 1.79 -10.84
C VAL A 48 -8.15 1.64 -9.65
N LEU A 49 -7.93 2.43 -8.58
CA LEU A 49 -8.81 2.45 -7.42
C LEU A 49 -10.23 2.88 -7.79
N GLN A 50 -10.38 3.92 -8.61
CA GLN A 50 -11.69 4.38 -9.07
C GLN A 50 -12.44 3.27 -9.80
N ARG A 51 -11.78 2.57 -10.73
CA ARG A 51 -12.38 1.43 -11.45
C ARG A 51 -12.78 0.29 -10.51
N PHE A 52 -12.03 0.05 -9.45
CA PHE A 52 -12.37 -0.94 -8.44
C PHE A 52 -13.62 -0.53 -7.66
N VAL A 53 -13.66 0.71 -7.18
CA VAL A 53 -14.81 1.27 -6.46
C VAL A 53 -16.07 1.21 -7.32
N ASP A 54 -16.00 1.64 -8.58
CA ASP A 54 -17.13 1.63 -9.52
C ASP A 54 -17.67 0.23 -9.80
N ASN A 55 -16.84 -0.80 -9.66
CA ASN A 55 -17.27 -2.19 -9.83
C ASN A 55 -17.83 -2.79 -8.54
N VAL A 56 -17.32 -2.40 -7.38
CA VAL A 56 -17.79 -2.88 -6.07
C VAL A 56 -19.04 -2.16 -5.60
N SER A 57 -19.26 -0.91 -6.01
CA SER A 57 -20.44 -0.11 -5.64
C SER A 57 -21.70 -0.51 -6.41
N LYS A 58 -21.59 -1.34 -7.45
CA LYS A 58 -22.73 -1.83 -8.22
C LYS A 58 -23.61 -2.75 -7.36
N PRO A 59 -24.93 -2.51 -7.31
CA PRO A 59 -25.86 -3.42 -6.64
C PRO A 59 -25.72 -4.85 -7.18
N GLY A 60 -25.67 -5.84 -6.28
CA GLY A 60 -25.51 -7.26 -6.63
C GLY A 60 -24.06 -7.75 -6.70
N VAL A 61 -23.05 -6.87 -6.61
CA VAL A 61 -21.65 -7.29 -6.48
C VAL A 61 -21.37 -7.64 -5.02
N THR A 62 -21.24 -8.93 -4.74
CA THR A 62 -20.80 -9.43 -3.44
C THR A 62 -19.29 -9.58 -3.44
N LEU A 63 -18.59 -8.77 -2.65
CA LEU A 63 -17.19 -9.05 -2.31
C LEU A 63 -17.17 -10.35 -1.49
N ARG A 64 -16.83 -11.46 -2.14
CA ARG A 64 -16.63 -12.74 -1.46
C ARG A 64 -15.38 -12.64 -0.61
N ILE A 65 -15.57 -12.25 0.65
CA ILE A 65 -14.54 -12.34 1.67
C ILE A 65 -14.20 -13.83 1.79
N LYS A 66 -12.95 -14.16 1.48
CA LYS A 66 -12.48 -15.53 1.58
C LYS A 66 -12.51 -15.94 3.05
N LYS A 67 -13.16 -17.06 3.34
CA LYS A 67 -13.22 -17.64 4.69
C LYS A 67 -11.80 -17.72 5.27
N SER A 68 -11.66 -17.41 6.56
CA SER A 68 -10.38 -17.39 7.28
C SER A 68 -9.34 -16.37 6.78
N THR A 69 -9.77 -15.31 6.09
CA THR A 69 -8.93 -14.13 5.84
C THR A 69 -9.23 -13.06 6.88
N PRO A 70 -8.27 -12.67 7.73
CA PRO A 70 -8.48 -11.62 8.72
C PRO A 70 -8.58 -10.25 8.04
N GLN A 71 -9.61 -9.49 8.39
CA GLN A 71 -9.73 -8.07 8.06
C GLN A 71 -9.32 -7.25 9.26
N TYR A 72 -8.57 -6.18 9.02
CA TYR A 72 -8.16 -5.25 10.06
C TYR A 72 -8.74 -3.87 9.77
N SER A 73 -9.38 -3.27 10.75
CA SER A 73 -9.75 -1.86 10.77
C SER A 73 -9.12 -1.17 11.98
N VAL A 74 -8.95 0.15 11.90
CA VAL A 74 -8.56 0.96 13.06
C VAL A 74 -9.81 1.21 13.90
N ALA A 75 -9.68 1.14 15.22
CA ALA A 75 -10.78 1.44 16.12
C ALA A 75 -11.11 2.94 16.07
N GLU A 76 -12.39 3.28 16.10
CA GLU A 76 -12.86 4.67 15.93
C GLU A 76 -12.51 5.55 17.14
N ASP A 77 -12.38 4.92 18.31
CA ASP A 77 -12.10 5.53 19.60
C ASP A 77 -10.60 5.66 19.92
N ASP A 78 -9.76 4.75 19.40
CA ASP A 78 -8.32 4.72 19.67
C ASP A 78 -7.54 4.32 18.40
N PRO A 79 -6.73 5.24 17.80
CA PRO A 79 -5.95 4.95 16.60
C PRO A 79 -4.83 3.92 16.81
N ASP A 80 -4.43 3.65 18.06
CA ASP A 80 -3.45 2.61 18.38
C ASP A 80 -4.08 1.21 18.52
N VAL A 81 -5.40 1.11 18.42
CA VAL A 81 -6.15 -0.15 18.52
C VAL A 81 -6.68 -0.56 17.15
N PHE A 82 -6.49 -1.84 16.84
CA PHE A 82 -6.97 -2.46 15.62
C PHE A 82 -8.07 -3.47 15.96
N VAL A 83 -9.11 -3.48 15.14
CA VAL A 83 -10.19 -4.46 15.19
C VAL A 83 -9.93 -5.50 14.10
N ARG A 84 -9.76 -6.76 14.51
CA ARG A 84 -9.65 -7.92 13.62
C ARG A 84 -11.02 -8.59 13.48
N LEU A 85 -11.52 -8.69 12.26
CA LEU A 85 -12.67 -9.52 11.91
C LEU A 85 -12.19 -10.77 11.18
N MET A 86 -12.40 -11.94 11.76
CA MET A 86 -12.09 -13.22 11.13
C MET A 86 -13.14 -14.26 11.50
N ASP A 87 -13.77 -14.88 10.49
CA ASP A 87 -14.78 -15.91 10.69
C ASP A 87 -15.88 -15.49 11.70
N GLN A 88 -16.38 -14.26 11.55
CA GLN A 88 -17.39 -13.61 12.40
C GLN A 88 -16.95 -13.32 13.85
N ARG A 89 -15.70 -13.59 14.20
CA ARG A 89 -15.11 -13.13 15.47
C ARG A 89 -14.54 -11.74 15.29
N VAL A 90 -14.92 -10.85 16.20
CA VAL A 90 -14.41 -9.49 16.32
C VAL A 90 -13.47 -9.47 17.51
N GLU A 91 -12.22 -9.08 17.27
CA GLU A 91 -11.15 -9.09 18.27
C GLU A 91 -10.45 -7.74 18.26
N ARG A 92 -10.18 -7.16 19.44
CA ARG A 92 -9.39 -5.93 19.55
C ARG A 92 -7.94 -6.28 19.85
N GLY A 93 -7.02 -5.60 19.21
CA GLY A 93 -5.60 -5.92 19.30
C GLY A 93 -4.70 -4.76 18.93
N ARG A 94 -3.41 -4.94 19.14
CA ARG A 94 -2.35 -4.04 18.66
C ARG A 94 -1.36 -4.82 17.82
N PHE A 95 -0.69 -4.14 16.89
CA PHE A 95 0.44 -4.73 16.18
C PHE A 95 1.72 -4.51 16.97
N VAL A 96 2.24 -5.58 17.57
CA VAL A 96 3.54 -5.59 18.26
C VAL A 96 4.51 -6.37 17.38
N ASN A 97 5.58 -5.73 16.92
CA ASN A 97 6.59 -6.33 16.03
C ASN A 97 5.99 -7.01 14.79
N GLY A 98 4.94 -6.41 14.20
CA GLY A 98 4.26 -6.93 13.02
C GLY A 98 3.30 -8.10 13.31
N SER A 99 3.15 -8.52 14.56
CA SER A 99 2.18 -9.54 14.98
C SER A 99 0.98 -8.91 15.67
N PHE A 100 -0.23 -9.36 15.33
CA PHE A 100 -1.45 -8.91 15.99
C PHE A 100 -1.58 -9.61 17.35
N VAL A 101 -1.58 -8.82 18.42
CA VAL A 101 -1.72 -9.27 19.81
C VAL A 101 -3.03 -8.74 20.34
N LEU A 102 -3.85 -9.64 20.92
CA LEU A 102 -5.11 -9.27 21.57
C LEU A 102 -4.84 -8.34 22.75
N ILE A 103 -5.69 -7.33 22.90
CA ILE A 103 -5.82 -6.53 24.12
C ILE A 103 -7.17 -6.88 24.73
N GLU A 104 -7.13 -7.25 26.00
CA GLU A 104 -8.34 -7.48 26.82
C GLU A 104 -9.10 -6.17 27.06
#